data_AF-A0AAD7UKN0-F1
#
_entry.id   AF-A0AAD7UKN0-F1
#
_cell.length_a   1.000
_cell.length_b   1.000
_cell.length_c   1.000
_cell.angle_alpha   90.00
_cell.angle_beta   90.00
_cell.angle_gamma   90.00
#
_symmetry.space_group_name_H-M   'P 1'
#
loop_
_entity.id
_entity.type
_entity.pdbx_description
1 polymer ?
#
loop_
_entity_poly.entity_id
_entity_poly.type
_entity_poly.pdbx_seq_one_letter_code
_entity_poly.pdbx_strand_id
1 'polypeptide(L)'
;MLRREANGCFNFADKPAFRPNLSPEEVLRAGAFGGGYFRDITSTVTSESYVDAWRELPKDWIKGLDVKTRLASQVYRKEVNKYGVDCGGKAGKDDAFGLKAWETAGWMRPQDPYGWFQWYCRFFAGRRTDDDDRQISRWVKCAGDRGRWRSNLVAKCLRDGRAFDDRTVSPVVRQTLLHWAYDLTLADFEAAAARVKINGATYVPRSSLARVMRPPQEEEEEEEKEEEEEEETTTTSRKKKRRRRTT
;
A
#
# COMPACT_ATOMS: atom_id res chain seq x y z
N MET A 1 11.03 -9.54 19.23
CA MET A 1 10.44 -9.16 17.93
C MET A 1 9.71 -7.84 18.07
N LEU A 2 9.89 -6.92 17.12
CA LEU A 2 9.12 -5.69 17.02
C LEU A 2 7.63 -6.05 16.92
N ARG A 3 6.80 -5.53 17.81
CA ARG A 3 5.34 -5.80 17.81
C ARG A 3 4.62 -4.67 17.08
N ARG A 4 3.54 -5.05 16.38
CA ARG A 4 2.55 -4.09 15.88
C ARG A 4 1.70 -3.59 17.03
N GLU A 5 1.29 -2.34 16.95
CA GLU A 5 0.29 -1.79 17.86
C GLU A 5 -1.13 -2.17 17.39
N ALA A 6 -2.13 -1.86 18.22
CA ALA A 6 -3.53 -2.18 17.93
C ALA A 6 -4.05 -1.56 16.61
N ASN A 7 -3.44 -0.46 16.15
CA ASN A 7 -3.76 0.17 14.87
C ASN A 7 -3.06 -0.48 13.66
N GLY A 8 -2.36 -1.60 13.88
CA GLY A 8 -1.65 -2.33 12.83
C GLY A 8 -0.30 -1.74 12.44
N CYS A 9 0.11 -0.57 12.94
CA CYS A 9 1.41 0.01 12.62
C CYS A 9 2.53 -0.57 13.50
N PHE A 10 3.74 -0.61 12.96
CA PHE A 10 4.95 -0.80 13.76
C PHE A 10 5.27 0.47 14.54
N ASN A 11 5.76 0.32 15.76
CA ASN A 11 6.25 1.42 16.57
C ASN A 11 7.73 1.20 16.93
N PHE A 12 8.56 2.18 16.56
CA PHE A 12 9.97 2.23 16.91
C PHE A 12 10.14 3.29 18.00
N ALA A 13 10.44 2.87 19.22
CA ALA A 13 10.50 3.76 20.39
C ALA A 13 11.48 4.94 20.20
N ASP A 14 12.59 4.70 19.48
CA ASP A 14 13.60 5.71 19.15
C ASP A 14 13.20 6.63 17.99
N LYS A 15 12.19 6.24 17.20
CA LYS A 15 11.71 6.95 16.00
C LYS A 15 10.17 6.93 15.90
N PRO A 16 9.45 7.56 16.84
CA PRO A 16 7.99 7.44 16.95
C PRO A 16 7.20 8.02 15.75
N ALA A 17 7.82 8.91 14.96
CA ALA A 17 7.21 9.44 13.74
C ALA A 17 7.19 8.43 12.58
N PHE A 18 7.98 7.36 12.65
CA PHE A 18 8.06 6.33 11.62
C PHE A 18 7.16 5.15 11.98
N ARG A 19 6.01 5.06 11.31
CA ARG A 19 4.95 4.08 11.64
C ARG A 19 4.48 3.32 10.40
N PRO A 20 5.36 2.61 9.67
CA PRO A 20 4.93 1.74 8.57
C PRO A 20 4.00 0.64 9.12
N ASN A 21 3.10 0.14 8.28
CA ASN A 21 2.21 -0.97 8.64
C ASN A 21 2.47 -2.21 7.78
N LEU A 22 3.58 -2.26 7.04
CA LEU A 22 4.08 -3.47 6.39
C LEU A 22 5.56 -3.63 6.75
N SER A 23 5.97 -4.83 7.13
CA SER A 23 7.36 -5.20 7.30
C SER A 23 8.03 -5.38 5.93
N PRO A 24 9.37 -5.41 5.86
CA PRO A 24 10.06 -5.73 4.61
C PRO A 24 9.61 -7.07 4.01
N GLU A 25 9.40 -8.09 4.84
CA GLU A 25 8.87 -9.39 4.40
C GLU A 25 7.50 -9.24 3.73
N GLU A 26 6.57 -8.53 4.36
CA GLU A 26 5.23 -8.35 3.83
C GLU A 26 5.25 -7.53 2.52
N VAL A 27 6.11 -6.52 2.40
CA VAL A 27 6.27 -5.77 1.14
C VAL A 27 6.76 -6.67 0.01
N LEU A 28 7.76 -7.52 0.27
CA LEU A 28 8.29 -8.47 -0.71
C LEU A 28 7.23 -9.49 -1.13
N ARG A 29 6.55 -10.10 -0.15
CA ARG A 29 5.52 -11.13 -0.39
C ARG A 29 4.29 -10.58 -1.10
N ALA A 30 3.89 -9.36 -0.77
CA ALA A 30 2.75 -8.70 -1.41
C ALA A 30 2.96 -8.46 -2.91
N GLY A 31 4.21 -8.38 -3.36
CA GLY A 31 4.54 -8.05 -4.74
C GLY A 31 4.85 -6.57 -4.91
N ALA A 32 6.13 -6.24 -4.83
CA ALA A 32 6.65 -4.91 -4.98
C ALA A 32 7.80 -4.86 -5.99
N PHE A 33 8.05 -3.67 -6.52
CA PHE A 33 9.22 -3.33 -7.34
C PHE A 33 9.44 -4.22 -8.57
N GLY A 34 8.35 -4.77 -9.13
CA GLY A 34 8.40 -5.66 -10.29
C GLY A 34 9.24 -6.93 -10.06
N GLY A 35 9.47 -7.31 -8.80
CA GLY A 35 10.23 -8.51 -8.42
C GLY A 35 11.74 -8.42 -8.59
N GLY A 36 12.30 -7.22 -8.75
CA GLY A 36 13.73 -7.02 -9.02
C GLY A 36 14.37 -5.90 -8.21
N TYR A 37 13.87 -5.64 -6.99
CA TYR A 37 14.47 -4.60 -6.15
C TYR A 37 15.94 -4.90 -5.86
N PHE A 38 16.28 -6.16 -5.55
CA PHE A 38 17.64 -6.62 -5.25
C PHE A 38 18.29 -7.35 -6.43
N ARG A 39 17.96 -6.95 -7.67
CA ARG A 39 18.65 -7.41 -8.89
C ARG A 39 20.07 -6.88 -8.91
N ASP A 40 20.95 -7.49 -9.70
CA ASP A 40 22.31 -6.96 -9.87
C ASP A 40 22.29 -5.53 -10.44
N ILE A 41 23.06 -4.63 -9.84
CA ILE A 41 23.17 -3.23 -10.28
C ILE A 41 24.63 -2.80 -10.33
N THR A 42 24.91 -1.81 -11.16
CA THR A 42 26.10 -0.94 -11.01
C THR A 42 25.63 0.40 -10.49
N SER A 43 26.13 0.79 -9.32
CA SER A 43 25.76 2.02 -8.63
C SER A 43 26.70 3.14 -9.02
N THR A 44 26.16 4.24 -9.54
CA THR A 44 26.95 5.45 -9.81
C THR A 44 27.31 6.23 -8.53
N VAL A 45 26.59 5.96 -7.43
CA VAL A 45 26.84 6.57 -6.12
C VAL A 45 28.08 6.00 -5.43
N THR A 46 28.34 4.71 -5.64
CA THR A 46 29.49 4.00 -5.03
C THR A 46 30.58 3.65 -6.04
N SER A 47 30.28 3.73 -7.34
CA SER A 47 31.13 3.23 -8.42
C SER A 47 31.40 1.71 -8.33
N GLU A 48 30.47 0.95 -7.74
CA GLU A 48 30.58 -0.50 -7.53
C GLU A 48 29.42 -1.26 -8.19
N SER A 49 29.69 -2.52 -8.52
CA SER A 49 28.67 -3.47 -8.95
C SER A 49 28.28 -4.39 -7.80
N TYR A 50 26.99 -4.47 -7.51
CA TYR A 50 26.42 -5.35 -6.48
C TYR A 50 25.72 -6.52 -7.13
N VAL A 51 26.13 -7.73 -6.78
CA VAL A 51 25.54 -8.98 -7.24
C VAL A 51 24.94 -9.72 -6.05
N ASP A 52 23.79 -10.36 -6.23
CA ASP A 52 23.17 -11.20 -5.19
C ASP A 52 22.87 -10.46 -3.87
N ALA A 53 22.60 -9.14 -3.93
CA ALA A 53 22.37 -8.31 -2.74
C ALA A 53 21.21 -8.82 -1.86
N TRP A 54 20.25 -9.54 -2.44
CA TRP A 54 19.14 -10.19 -1.73
C TRP A 54 19.59 -11.16 -0.64
N ARG A 55 20.83 -11.67 -0.68
CA ARG A 55 21.39 -12.57 0.35
C ARG A 55 21.57 -11.91 1.71
N GLU A 56 21.56 -10.58 1.79
CA GLU A 56 21.60 -9.86 3.07
C GLU A 56 20.28 -9.99 3.86
N LEU A 57 19.19 -10.35 3.19
CA LEU A 57 17.88 -10.47 3.82
C LEU A 57 17.82 -11.70 4.75
N PRO A 58 17.14 -11.61 5.90
CA PRO A 58 16.85 -12.76 6.74
C PRO A 58 16.23 -13.91 5.95
N LYS A 59 16.74 -15.13 6.15
CA LYS A 59 16.31 -16.32 5.41
C LYS A 59 14.81 -16.58 5.51
N ASP A 60 14.20 -16.29 6.65
CA ASP A 60 12.78 -16.49 6.87
C ASP A 60 11.92 -15.53 6.02
N TRP A 61 12.38 -14.28 5.80
CA TRP A 61 11.66 -13.31 4.97
C TRP A 61 11.53 -13.75 3.52
N ILE A 62 12.55 -14.45 3.02
CA ILE A 62 12.63 -14.89 1.62
C ILE A 62 12.26 -16.37 1.44
N LYS A 63 11.91 -17.07 2.52
CA LYS A 63 11.54 -18.48 2.46
C LYS A 63 10.32 -18.67 1.54
N GLY A 64 10.50 -19.49 0.51
CA GLY A 64 9.48 -19.81 -0.49
C GLY A 64 9.28 -18.75 -1.58
N LEU A 65 10.06 -17.66 -1.58
CA LEU A 65 10.05 -16.69 -2.68
C LEU A 65 11.00 -17.13 -3.79
N ASP A 66 10.55 -17.05 -5.04
CA ASP A 66 11.42 -17.26 -6.20
C ASP A 66 12.33 -16.03 -6.38
N VAL A 67 13.62 -16.23 -6.15
CA VAL A 67 14.65 -15.18 -6.28
C VAL A 67 14.61 -14.53 -7.66
N LYS A 68 14.47 -15.31 -8.75
CA LYS A 68 14.61 -14.80 -10.11
C LYS A 68 13.43 -13.96 -10.59
N THR A 69 12.27 -14.07 -9.92
CA THR A 69 11.05 -13.38 -10.34
C THR A 69 10.46 -12.46 -9.26
N ARG A 70 10.81 -12.65 -7.98
CA ARG A 70 10.24 -11.90 -6.85
C ARG A 70 11.27 -11.04 -6.09
N LEU A 71 12.57 -11.29 -6.22
CA LEU A 71 13.61 -10.56 -5.47
C LEU A 71 14.63 -9.85 -6.36
N ALA A 72 15.20 -10.59 -7.32
CA ALA A 72 16.37 -10.20 -8.11
C ALA A 72 16.15 -10.35 -9.62
N SER A 73 14.92 -10.19 -10.10
CA SER A 73 14.63 -10.15 -11.54
C SER A 73 15.37 -8.99 -12.22
N GLN A 74 16.14 -9.28 -13.26
CA GLN A 74 16.78 -8.26 -14.11
C GLN A 74 15.78 -7.50 -14.99
N VAL A 75 14.58 -8.05 -15.16
CA VAL A 75 13.48 -7.45 -15.94
C VAL A 75 12.38 -7.02 -14.99
N TYR A 76 11.88 -5.79 -15.14
CA TYR A 76 10.75 -5.32 -14.34
C TYR A 76 9.46 -6.02 -14.78
N ARG A 77 8.82 -6.76 -13.87
CA ARG A 77 7.59 -7.53 -14.14
C ARG A 77 6.41 -6.91 -13.40
N LYS A 78 5.63 -6.06 -14.06
CA LYS A 78 4.47 -5.40 -13.42
C LYS A 78 3.43 -6.40 -12.92
N GLU A 79 3.39 -7.60 -13.48
CA GLU A 79 2.48 -8.69 -13.10
C GLU A 79 2.84 -9.29 -11.73
N VAL A 80 4.08 -9.07 -11.26
CA VAL A 80 4.50 -9.44 -9.91
C VAL A 80 3.97 -8.45 -8.87
N ASN A 81 3.69 -7.21 -9.27
CA ASN A 81 3.21 -6.19 -8.35
C ASN A 81 1.77 -6.49 -7.88
N LYS A 82 1.49 -6.26 -6.59
CA LYS A 82 0.15 -6.45 -5.97
C LYS A 82 -0.99 -5.87 -6.80
N TYR A 83 -0.75 -4.69 -7.39
CA TYR A 83 -1.74 -3.94 -8.15
C TYR A 83 -1.55 -4.02 -9.67
N GLY A 84 -0.64 -4.87 -10.17
CA GLY A 84 -0.49 -5.14 -11.61
C GLY A 84 0.03 -3.97 -12.47
N VAL A 85 0.58 -2.93 -11.84
CA VAL A 85 0.99 -1.67 -12.50
C VAL A 85 2.45 -1.32 -12.20
N ASP A 86 3.09 -0.61 -13.13
CA ASP A 86 4.37 0.07 -12.86
C ASP A 86 4.12 1.38 -12.09
N CYS A 87 5.05 1.75 -11.22
CA CYS A 87 5.04 3.00 -10.49
C CYS A 87 6.46 3.46 -10.12
N GLY A 88 6.54 4.66 -9.55
CA GLY A 88 7.82 5.31 -9.24
C GLY A 88 8.36 6.14 -10.41
N GLY A 89 9.23 7.09 -10.09
CA GLY A 89 9.89 7.92 -11.10
C GLY A 89 10.96 7.13 -11.86
N LYS A 90 11.09 7.41 -13.16
CA LYS A 90 12.07 6.81 -14.07
C LYS A 90 12.79 7.94 -14.80
N ALA A 91 14.09 7.78 -15.07
CA ALA A 91 14.86 8.75 -15.84
C ALA A 91 14.63 8.63 -17.35
N GLY A 92 14.09 7.49 -17.81
CA GLY A 92 13.89 7.16 -19.22
C GLY A 92 13.28 5.76 -19.38
N LYS A 93 13.09 5.34 -20.64
CA LYS A 93 12.56 4.00 -20.96
C LYS A 93 13.51 2.87 -20.56
N ASP A 94 14.80 3.16 -20.46
CA ASP A 94 15.89 2.27 -20.04
C ASP A 94 15.98 2.12 -18.50
N ASP A 95 15.34 2.99 -17.73
CA ASP A 95 15.40 3.00 -16.26
C ASP A 95 14.19 2.30 -15.63
N ALA A 96 13.89 1.06 -16.06
CA ALA A 96 12.67 0.35 -15.68
C ALA A 96 12.46 0.20 -14.16
N PHE A 97 13.53 0.22 -13.36
CA PHE A 97 13.46 0.14 -11.89
C PHE A 97 13.56 1.50 -11.18
N GLY A 98 13.86 2.59 -11.91
CA GLY A 98 14.03 3.92 -11.33
C GLY A 98 15.39 4.15 -10.64
N LEU A 99 16.38 3.26 -10.84
CA LEU A 99 17.69 3.40 -10.20
C LEU A 99 18.34 4.72 -10.60
N LYS A 100 18.39 5.02 -11.91
CA LYS A 100 19.01 6.24 -12.43
C LYS A 100 18.29 7.50 -11.95
N ALA A 101 16.96 7.46 -11.87
CA ALA A 101 16.17 8.56 -11.29
C ALA A 101 16.53 8.81 -9.81
N TRP A 102 16.71 7.74 -9.02
CA TRP A 102 17.07 7.84 -7.61
C TRP A 102 18.50 8.32 -7.37
N GLU A 103 19.45 7.87 -8.20
CA GLU A 103 20.84 8.35 -8.20
C GLU A 103 20.91 9.84 -8.52
N THR A 104 20.29 10.25 -9.62
CA THR A 104 20.28 11.64 -10.10
C THR A 104 19.61 12.58 -9.09
N ALA A 105 18.58 12.12 -8.39
CA ALA A 105 17.89 12.90 -7.36
C ALA A 105 18.68 13.01 -6.03
N GLY A 106 19.84 12.37 -5.92
CA GLY A 106 20.66 12.37 -4.70
C GLY A 106 19.99 11.67 -3.52
N TRP A 107 19.08 10.72 -3.79
CA TRP A 107 18.25 10.08 -2.78
C TRP A 107 18.88 8.86 -2.11
N MET A 108 19.99 8.38 -2.67
CA MET A 108 20.73 7.23 -2.16
C MET A 108 22.01 7.68 -1.45
N ARG A 109 22.51 6.80 -0.58
CA ARG A 109 23.76 6.98 0.16
C ARG A 109 24.64 5.74 -0.08
N PRO A 110 25.98 5.87 -0.04
CA PRO A 110 26.86 4.73 -0.26
C PRO A 110 26.57 3.52 0.63
N GLN A 111 26.13 3.76 1.87
CA GLN A 111 25.73 2.69 2.77
C GLN A 111 24.57 1.86 2.22
N ASP A 112 23.62 2.44 1.49
CA ASP A 112 22.42 1.77 0.98
C ASP A 112 22.30 2.02 -0.55
N PRO A 113 23.10 1.31 -1.38
CA PRO A 113 23.20 1.56 -2.82
C PRO A 113 21.91 1.25 -3.60
N TYR A 114 20.96 0.51 -3.00
CA TYR A 114 19.63 0.30 -3.56
C TYR A 114 18.60 1.33 -3.04
N GLY A 115 18.98 2.21 -2.13
CA GLY A 115 18.15 3.29 -1.62
C GLY A 115 17.15 2.87 -0.54
N TRP A 116 15.94 3.43 -0.62
CA TRP A 116 14.95 3.45 0.48
C TRP A 116 14.63 2.07 1.05
N PHE A 117 14.27 1.09 0.21
CA PHE A 117 13.76 -0.18 0.72
C PHE A 117 14.89 -1.05 1.29
N GLN A 118 16.12 -0.91 0.79
CA GLN A 118 17.29 -1.51 1.44
C GLN A 118 17.59 -0.86 2.79
N TRP A 119 17.55 0.48 2.86
CA TRP A 119 17.65 1.18 4.14
C TRP A 119 16.58 0.66 5.11
N TYR A 120 15.34 0.51 4.65
CA TYR A 120 14.23 0.03 5.46
C TYR A 120 14.43 -1.41 5.94
N CYS A 121 14.90 -2.33 5.07
CA CYS A 121 15.23 -3.70 5.44
C CYS A 121 16.23 -3.73 6.60
N ARG A 122 17.32 -2.96 6.49
CA ARG A 122 18.38 -2.92 7.49
C ARG A 122 17.96 -2.19 8.77
N PHE A 123 17.18 -1.10 8.65
CA PHE A 123 16.60 -0.39 9.78
C PHE A 123 15.66 -1.29 10.58
N PHE A 124 14.79 -2.03 9.89
CA PHE A 124 13.86 -2.98 10.49
C PHE A 124 14.60 -4.14 11.16
N ALA A 125 15.74 -4.58 10.60
CA ALA A 125 16.63 -5.57 11.20
C ALA A 125 17.47 -5.03 12.39
N GLY A 126 17.35 -3.74 12.73
CA GLY A 126 17.96 -3.14 13.92
C GLY A 126 19.13 -2.19 13.67
N ARG A 127 19.56 -2.00 12.41
CA ARG A 127 20.60 -1.00 12.10
C ARG A 127 20.07 0.41 12.39
N ARG A 128 20.93 1.27 12.94
CA ARG A 128 20.68 2.71 13.10
C ARG A 128 21.83 3.50 12.54
N THR A 129 21.53 4.58 11.84
CA THR A 129 22.51 5.46 11.18
C THR A 129 22.09 6.93 11.25
N ASP A 130 23.01 7.83 10.92
CA ASP A 130 22.72 9.26 10.77
C ASP A 130 21.72 9.57 9.63
N ASP A 131 21.60 8.69 8.64
CA ASP A 131 20.64 8.82 7.53
C ASP A 131 19.18 8.52 7.93
N ASP A 132 18.93 7.97 9.12
CA ASP A 132 17.62 7.50 9.55
C ASP A 132 16.58 8.64 9.54
N ASP A 133 16.93 9.81 10.07
CA ASP A 133 16.01 10.96 10.13
C ASP A 133 15.63 11.46 8.74
N ARG A 134 16.57 11.40 7.77
CA ARG A 134 16.28 11.78 6.39
C ARG A 134 15.31 10.80 5.75
N GLN A 135 15.54 9.50 5.91
CA GLN A 135 14.69 8.47 5.31
C GLN A 135 13.29 8.46 5.94
N ILE A 136 13.21 8.61 7.27
CA ILE A 136 11.95 8.76 7.99
C ILE A 136 11.19 10.00 7.54
N SER A 137 11.87 11.15 7.38
CA SER A 137 11.25 12.37 6.86
C SER A 137 10.64 12.16 5.47
N ARG A 138 11.31 11.41 4.59
CA ARG A 138 10.78 11.05 3.27
C ARG A 138 9.55 10.16 3.37
N TRP A 139 9.57 9.16 4.25
CA TRP A 139 8.42 8.30 4.49
C TRP A 139 7.22 9.10 5.02
N VAL A 140 7.43 9.97 6.02
CA VAL A 140 6.37 10.83 6.58
C VAL A 140 5.72 11.69 5.49
N LYS A 141 6.54 12.28 4.60
CA LYS A 141 6.06 13.06 3.45
C LYS A 141 5.32 12.22 2.40
N CYS A 142 5.58 10.92 2.32
CA CYS A 142 4.94 10.02 1.36
C CYS A 142 3.67 9.37 1.92
N ALA A 143 3.79 8.66 3.04
CA ALA A 143 2.79 7.74 3.59
C ALA A 143 2.33 8.08 5.02
N GLY A 144 3.00 9.01 5.72
CA GLY A 144 2.58 9.45 7.05
C GLY A 144 1.19 10.10 7.06
N ASP A 145 0.73 10.54 8.23
CA ASP A 145 -0.66 11.03 8.43
C ASP A 145 -1.12 12.14 7.48
N ARG A 146 -0.19 12.97 7.01
CA ARG A 146 -0.41 14.02 5.99
C ARG A 146 0.46 13.80 4.76
N GLY A 147 0.92 12.57 4.57
CA GLY A 147 1.75 12.16 3.44
C GLY A 147 1.01 12.39 2.13
N ARG A 148 1.76 12.82 1.12
CA ARG A 148 1.24 13.16 -0.22
C ARG A 148 0.45 12.01 -0.82
N TRP A 149 1.01 10.80 -0.80
CA TRP A 149 0.43 9.65 -1.48
C TRP A 149 -0.73 9.05 -0.70
N ARG A 150 -0.65 9.02 0.64
CA ARG A 150 -1.78 8.62 1.49
C ARG A 150 -2.97 9.56 1.30
N SER A 151 -2.75 10.87 1.40
CA SER A 151 -3.81 11.88 1.22
C SER A 151 -4.40 11.85 -0.20
N ASN A 152 -3.56 11.63 -1.21
CA ASN A 152 -4.00 11.46 -2.60
C ASN A 152 -4.92 10.25 -2.77
N LEU A 153 -4.57 9.09 -2.20
CA LEU A 153 -5.40 7.88 -2.29
C LEU A 153 -6.76 8.10 -1.62
N VAL A 154 -6.77 8.62 -0.39
CA VAL A 154 -8.01 8.92 0.36
C VAL A 154 -8.91 9.87 -0.44
N ALA A 155 -8.35 10.95 -0.98
CA ALA A 155 -9.12 11.91 -1.77
C ALA A 155 -9.69 11.29 -3.07
N LYS A 156 -9.03 10.28 -3.66
CA LYS A 156 -9.55 9.56 -4.82
C LYS A 156 -10.69 8.61 -4.44
N CYS A 157 -10.51 7.81 -3.39
CA CYS A 157 -11.59 6.97 -2.85
C CYS A 157 -12.86 7.79 -2.55
N LEU A 158 -12.71 8.94 -1.88
CA LEU A 158 -13.84 9.82 -1.57
C LEU A 158 -14.50 10.42 -2.82
N ARG A 159 -13.70 10.92 -3.77
CA ARG A 159 -14.22 11.51 -5.01
C ARG A 159 -14.95 10.48 -5.88
N ASP A 160 -14.47 9.24 -5.88
CA ASP A 160 -15.02 8.15 -6.67
C ASP A 160 -16.16 7.43 -5.92
N GLY A 161 -16.40 7.76 -4.64
CA GLY A 161 -17.41 7.13 -3.79
C GLY A 161 -17.12 5.65 -3.52
N ARG A 162 -15.84 5.27 -3.40
CA ARG A 162 -15.37 3.87 -3.32
C ARG A 162 -14.66 3.55 -2.02
N ALA A 163 -14.85 2.31 -1.56
CA ALA A 163 -14.26 1.79 -0.35
C ALA A 163 -12.74 2.05 -0.23
N PHE A 164 -12.25 2.23 1.00
CA PHE A 164 -10.83 2.50 1.27
C PHE A 164 -9.90 1.41 0.72
N ASP A 165 -10.39 0.17 0.60
CA ASP A 165 -9.68 -1.01 0.13
C ASP A 165 -10.00 -1.40 -1.32
N ASP A 166 -10.87 -0.65 -2.02
CA ASP A 166 -11.17 -0.88 -3.43
C ASP A 166 -9.90 -0.72 -4.28
N ARG A 167 -9.39 -1.86 -4.75
CA ARG A 167 -8.12 -1.96 -5.47
C ARG A 167 -8.16 -1.29 -6.84
N THR A 168 -9.35 -1.06 -7.40
CA THR A 168 -9.54 -0.39 -8.70
C THR A 168 -9.27 1.11 -8.59
N VAL A 169 -9.42 1.68 -7.39
CA VAL A 169 -9.10 3.10 -7.14
C VAL A 169 -7.60 3.30 -7.14
N SER A 170 -7.11 3.94 -8.19
CA SER A 170 -5.75 4.44 -8.31
C SER A 170 -4.65 3.41 -7.98
N PRO A 171 -4.59 2.27 -8.70
CA PRO A 171 -3.65 1.16 -8.44
C PRO A 171 -2.19 1.62 -8.40
N VAL A 172 -1.81 2.63 -9.20
CA VAL A 172 -0.45 3.21 -9.21
C VAL A 172 -0.09 3.86 -7.86
N VAL A 173 -1.03 4.54 -7.22
CA VAL A 173 -0.81 5.16 -5.90
C VAL A 173 -0.76 4.10 -4.81
N ARG A 174 -1.62 3.08 -4.88
CA ARG A 174 -1.58 1.94 -3.95
C ARG A 174 -0.25 1.18 -4.06
N GLN A 175 0.22 0.93 -5.28
CA GLN A 175 1.54 0.31 -5.51
C GLN A 175 2.68 1.19 -5.01
N THR A 176 2.58 2.51 -5.19
CA THR A 176 3.56 3.45 -4.65
C THR A 176 3.60 3.36 -3.13
N LEU A 177 2.44 3.37 -2.45
CA LEU A 177 2.38 3.24 -0.99
C LEU A 177 2.95 1.90 -0.49
N LEU A 178 2.67 0.81 -1.20
CA LEU A 178 3.26 -0.50 -0.92
C LEU A 178 4.80 -0.47 -0.97
N HIS A 179 5.38 0.22 -1.96
CA HIS A 179 6.83 0.43 -2.04
C HIS A 179 7.39 1.25 -0.87
N TRP A 180 6.55 2.05 -0.22
CA TRP A 180 6.86 2.82 1.00
C TRP A 180 6.41 2.09 2.28
N ALA A 181 6.21 0.77 2.23
CA ALA A 181 5.84 -0.06 3.38
C ALA A 181 4.55 0.39 4.08
N TYR A 182 3.57 0.82 3.28
CA TYR A 182 2.27 1.27 3.75
C TYR A 182 1.13 0.68 2.91
N ASP A 183 0.08 0.18 3.57
CA ASP A 183 -1.22 -0.10 2.96
C ASP A 183 -2.30 0.75 3.66
N LEU A 184 -3.31 1.21 2.94
CA LEU A 184 -4.34 2.07 3.53
C LEU A 184 -5.27 1.25 4.44
N THR A 185 -5.37 1.63 5.71
CA THR A 185 -6.31 1.02 6.66
C THR A 185 -7.60 1.83 6.76
N LEU A 186 -8.68 1.23 7.27
CA LEU A 186 -9.93 1.93 7.53
C LEU A 186 -9.73 3.09 8.51
N ALA A 187 -9.03 2.86 9.63
CA ALA A 187 -8.74 3.90 10.63
C ALA A 187 -7.96 5.08 10.01
N ASP A 188 -6.99 4.78 9.15
CA ASP A 188 -6.21 5.79 8.45
C ASP A 188 -7.03 6.58 7.44
N PHE A 189 -7.97 5.91 6.78
CA PHE A 189 -8.92 6.50 5.85
C PHE A 189 -9.89 7.42 6.58
N GLU A 190 -10.54 6.95 7.66
CA GLU A 190 -11.46 7.76 8.48
C GLU A 190 -10.80 9.05 8.97
N ALA A 191 -9.61 8.92 9.58
CA ALA A 191 -8.86 10.07 10.10
C ALA A 191 -8.45 11.06 8.99
N ALA A 192 -8.12 10.56 7.79
CA ALA A 192 -7.79 11.40 6.65
C ALA A 192 -9.03 12.03 6.01
N ALA A 193 -10.12 11.28 5.85
CA ALA A 193 -11.37 11.73 5.23
C ALA A 193 -11.99 12.91 5.97
N ALA A 194 -11.92 12.91 7.32
CA ALA A 194 -12.34 14.04 8.14
C ALA A 194 -11.62 15.36 7.82
N ARG A 195 -10.46 15.30 7.15
CA ARG A 195 -9.63 16.47 6.79
C ARG A 195 -9.75 16.86 5.32
N VAL A 196 -10.35 16.01 4.47
CA VAL A 196 -10.45 16.27 3.03
C VAL A 196 -11.51 17.33 2.77
N LYS A 197 -11.17 18.31 1.93
CA LYS A 197 -12.11 19.32 1.45
C LYS A 197 -12.66 18.92 0.09
N ILE A 198 -13.99 18.81 -0.03
CA ILE A 198 -14.67 18.64 -1.32
C ILE A 198 -15.22 20.01 -1.73
N ASN A 199 -14.87 20.49 -2.92
CA ASN A 199 -15.33 21.79 -3.44
C ASN A 199 -15.14 22.98 -2.47
N GLY A 200 -14.05 22.96 -1.68
CA GLY A 200 -13.73 24.03 -0.72
C GLY A 200 -14.35 23.89 0.67
N ALA A 201 -15.35 23.00 0.87
CA ALA A 201 -15.95 22.75 2.18
C ALA A 201 -15.13 21.73 2.98
N THR A 202 -14.77 22.07 4.22
CA THR A 202 -13.96 21.22 5.11
C THR A 202 -14.86 20.43 6.03
N TYR A 203 -15.72 19.57 5.50
CA TYR A 203 -16.42 18.57 6.29
C TYR A 203 -17.15 17.60 5.38
N VAL A 204 -16.80 16.32 5.44
CA VAL A 204 -17.56 15.23 4.81
C VAL A 204 -18.31 14.52 5.94
N PRO A 205 -19.64 14.70 6.08
CA PRO A 205 -20.42 14.08 7.15
C PRO A 205 -20.24 12.56 7.16
N ARG A 206 -20.14 11.93 8.34
CA ARG A 206 -19.96 10.47 8.47
C ARG A 206 -21.04 9.67 7.72
N SER A 207 -22.27 10.18 7.64
CA SER A 207 -23.36 9.58 6.85
C SER A 207 -23.02 9.45 5.36
N SER A 208 -22.34 10.44 4.78
CA SER A 208 -21.88 10.39 3.39
C SER A 208 -20.67 9.46 3.19
N LEU A 209 -19.97 9.09 4.27
CA LEU A 209 -18.87 8.14 4.25
C LEU A 209 -19.30 6.70 4.46
N ALA A 210 -20.53 6.43 4.92
CA ALA A 210 -21.00 5.07 5.24
C ALA A 210 -20.81 4.10 4.06
N ARG A 211 -21.15 4.53 2.85
CA ARG A 211 -20.97 3.77 1.59
C ARG A 211 -19.50 3.61 1.17
N VAL A 212 -18.61 4.45 1.69
CA VAL A 212 -17.17 4.48 1.34
C VAL A 212 -16.34 3.76 2.39
N MET A 213 -16.95 3.40 3.52
CA MET A 213 -16.27 2.79 4.67
C MET A 213 -16.54 1.30 4.81
N ARG A 214 -17.60 0.77 4.17
CA ARG A 214 -17.87 -0.66 4.13
C ARG A 214 -16.92 -1.36 3.15
N PRO A 215 -16.29 -2.48 3.53
CA PRO A 215 -15.62 -3.38 2.61
C PRO A 215 -16.62 -3.92 1.58
N PRO A 216 -16.18 -4.26 0.34
CA PRO A 216 -17.06 -4.81 -0.69
C PRO A 216 -17.89 -6.03 -0.25
N GLN A 217 -17.32 -6.87 0.63
CA GLN A 217 -18.00 -8.08 1.13
C GLN A 217 -19.20 -7.77 2.02
N GLU A 218 -19.17 -6.65 2.76
CA GLU A 218 -20.28 -6.26 3.63
C GLU A 218 -21.45 -5.66 2.82
N GLU A 219 -21.17 -5.04 1.67
CA GLU A 219 -22.24 -4.55 0.77
C GLU A 219 -22.92 -5.70 0.02
N GLU A 220 -22.16 -6.70 -0.45
CA GLU A 220 -22.71 -7.90 -1.09
C GLU A 220 -23.63 -8.68 -0.12
N GLU A 221 -23.23 -8.86 1.14
CA GLU A 221 -24.05 -9.53 2.16
C GLU A 221 -25.32 -8.76 2.56
N GLU A 222 -25.33 -7.43 2.40
CA GLU A 222 -26.49 -6.58 2.71
C GLU A 222 -27.45 -6.52 1.54
N GLU A 223 -26.94 -6.43 0.30
CA GLU A 223 -27.74 -6.56 -0.94
C GLU A 223 -28.40 -7.95 -1.02
N GLU A 224 -27.69 -9.04 -0.69
CA GLU A 224 -28.28 -10.38 -0.63
C GLU A 224 -29.40 -10.47 0.42
N LYS A 225 -29.23 -9.83 1.59
CA LYS A 225 -30.27 -9.81 2.64
C LYS A 225 -31.48 -8.96 2.25
N GLU A 226 -31.27 -7.83 1.58
CA GLU A 226 -32.37 -7.00 1.07
C GLU A 226 -33.15 -7.72 -0.04
N GLU A 227 -32.47 -8.45 -0.93
CA GLU A 227 -33.11 -9.29 -1.95
C GLU A 227 -33.91 -10.45 -1.33
N GLU A 228 -33.38 -11.13 -0.31
CA GLU A 228 -34.08 -12.18 0.43
C GLU A 228 -35.35 -11.64 1.14
N GLU A 229 -35.28 -10.46 1.78
CA GLU A 229 -36.43 -9.82 2.43
C GLU A 229 -37.51 -9.37 1.42
N GLU A 230 -37.12 -8.84 0.25
CA GLU A 230 -38.07 -8.51 -0.83
C GLU A 230 -38.74 -9.77 -1.41
N GLU A 231 -38.03 -10.89 -1.54
CA GLU A 231 -38.60 -12.14 -2.03
C GLU A 231 -39.57 -12.78 -1.02
N GLU A 232 -39.28 -12.66 0.28
CA GLU A 232 -40.14 -13.17 1.35
C GLU A 232 -41.43 -12.34 1.50
N THR A 233 -41.33 -11.01 1.39
CA THR A 233 -42.50 -10.10 1.44
C THR A 233 -43.43 -10.26 0.23
N THR A 234 -42.87 -10.41 -0.98
CA THR A 234 -43.66 -10.66 -2.21
C THR A 234 -44.35 -12.02 -2.18
N THR A 235 -43.69 -13.06 -1.68
CA THR A 235 -44.26 -14.41 -1.51
C THR A 235 -45.40 -14.43 -0.48
N THR A 236 -45.23 -13.73 0.63
CA THR A 236 -46.23 -13.60 1.69
C THR A 236 -47.47 -12.83 1.18
N SER A 237 -47.26 -11.78 0.40
CA SER A 237 -48.34 -11.00 -0.23
C SER A 237 -49.14 -11.82 -1.26
N ARG A 238 -48.47 -12.64 -2.08
CA ARG A 238 -49.12 -13.58 -3.04
C ARG A 238 -49.95 -14.66 -2.34
N LYS A 239 -49.47 -15.23 -1.22
CA LYS A 239 -50.23 -16.20 -0.40
C LYS A 239 -51.49 -15.56 0.21
N LYS A 240 -51.41 -14.32 0.69
CA LYS A 240 -52.54 -13.58 1.26
C LYS A 240 -53.61 -13.23 0.21
N LYS A 241 -53.20 -12.93 -1.03
CA LYS A 241 -54.11 -12.63 -2.16
C LYS A 241 -54.81 -13.89 -2.71
N ARG A 242 -54.16 -15.06 -2.71
CA ARG A 242 -54.80 -16.35 -3.07
C ARG A 242 -55.87 -16.76 -2.06
N ARG A 243 -55.61 -16.60 -0.76
CA ARG A 243 -56.56 -16.93 0.32
C ARG A 243 -57.85 -16.10 0.32
N ARG A 244 -57.81 -14.85 -0.16
CA ARG A 244 -58.98 -13.97 -0.28
C ARG A 244 -59.85 -14.21 -1.52
N ARG A 245 -59.41 -15.04 -2.47
CA ARG A 245 -60.18 -15.41 -3.68
C ARG A 245 -60.92 -16.74 -3.54
N THR A 246 -60.81 -17.42 -2.40
CA THR A 246 -61.39 -18.76 -2.16
C THR A 246 -62.47 -18.77 -1.07
N THR A 247 -62.94 -17.58 -0.68
CA THR A 247 -64.11 -17.33 0.20
C THR A 247 -65.04 -16.41 -0.54
#